data_AF-A0A662XC26-F1
#
_entry.id   AF-A0A662XC26-F1
#
_cell.length_a   1.000
_cell.length_b   1.000
_cell.length_c   1.000
_cell.angle_alpha   90.00
_cell.angle_beta   90.00
_cell.angle_gamma   90.00
#
_symmetry.space_group_name_H-M   'P 1'
#
loop_
_entity.id
_entity.type
_entity.pdbx_description
1 polymer ?
#
loop_
_entity_poly.entity_id
_entity_poly.type
_entity_poly.pdbx_seq_one_letter_code
_entity_poly.pdbx_strand_id
1 'polypeptide(L)'
;MAKNGGTRIPIGVSTVVAPSKSEAEGGDALLEQFTREFAAALQLVREKQAKELTATTFGCDKGDAANAPQEVAFFGAIAQKLVPLVDRLICAPPAHLSKTKKTELLLLMGDKFFQVQEFRAASVFFYEKVLEEDESVDFQGEPTPHQGQAYVRALFGVAMCCFHVQKRLDGCIRHPGTLEKMVEALRLLQTGMEAAVTLEPKYTNQF
;
A
#
# COMPACT_ATOMS: atom_id res chain seq x y z
N MET A 1 20.26 -3.78 -49.14
CA MET A 1 21.29 -4.10 -48.12
C MET A 1 21.13 -3.05 -47.02
N ALA A 2 21.05 -3.31 -45.71
CA ALA A 2 21.05 -4.52 -44.90
C ALA A 2 20.28 -4.20 -43.59
N LYS A 3 19.75 -5.25 -42.95
CA LYS A 3 19.23 -5.27 -41.58
C LYS A 3 20.34 -4.97 -40.56
N ASN A 4 19.98 -4.42 -39.40
CA ASN A 4 20.41 -4.78 -38.04
C ASN A 4 19.87 -3.70 -37.08
N GLY A 5 19.30 -3.98 -35.91
CA GLY A 5 19.41 -5.15 -35.04
C GLY A 5 19.48 -4.57 -33.63
N GLY A 6 18.49 -4.88 -32.79
CA GLY A 6 18.43 -4.36 -31.42
C GLY A 6 19.64 -4.77 -30.60
N THR A 7 19.99 -3.97 -29.60
CA THR A 7 20.89 -4.40 -28.53
C THR A 7 20.31 -3.93 -27.20
N ARG A 8 19.73 -4.91 -26.50
CA ARG A 8 19.33 -4.79 -25.10
C ARG A 8 20.58 -4.59 -24.25
N ILE A 9 20.57 -3.56 -23.42
CA ILE A 9 21.57 -3.34 -22.38
C ILE A 9 21.36 -4.40 -21.29
N PRO A 10 22.37 -5.18 -20.90
CA PRO A 10 22.26 -6.14 -19.81
C PRO A 10 22.24 -5.38 -18.47
N ILE A 11 21.14 -5.53 -17.71
CA ILE A 11 21.05 -5.08 -16.32
C ILE A 11 21.92 -6.03 -15.50
N GLY A 12 23.06 -5.52 -15.06
CA GLY A 12 23.98 -6.20 -14.16
C GLY A 12 23.31 -6.52 -12.83
N VAL A 13 23.50 -7.76 -12.40
CA VAL A 13 23.16 -8.26 -11.07
C VAL A 13 23.95 -7.44 -10.05
N SER A 14 23.26 -6.60 -9.28
CA SER A 14 23.87 -5.89 -8.17
C SER A 14 24.16 -6.88 -7.05
N THR A 15 25.44 -7.03 -6.75
CA THR A 15 26.00 -7.90 -5.71
C THR A 15 25.43 -7.49 -4.36
N VAL A 16 24.76 -8.44 -3.69
CA VAL A 16 24.26 -8.28 -2.33
C VAL A 16 25.46 -8.07 -1.40
N VAL A 17 25.65 -6.83 -0.93
CA VAL A 17 26.53 -6.54 0.20
C VAL A 17 25.80 -7.01 1.46
N ALA A 18 26.30 -8.08 2.07
CA ALA A 18 25.77 -8.58 3.34
C ALA A 18 26.00 -7.55 4.45
N PRO A 19 24.98 -7.20 5.25
CA PRO A 19 25.19 -6.32 6.40
C PRO A 19 25.93 -7.07 7.51
N SER A 20 26.94 -6.39 8.05
CA SER A 20 27.76 -6.81 9.18
C SER A 20 26.90 -7.08 10.42
N LYS A 21 27.02 -8.30 10.95
CA LYS A 21 26.43 -8.73 12.22
C LYS A 21 27.03 -7.95 13.38
N SER A 22 26.23 -7.11 14.03
CA SER A 22 26.21 -6.97 15.49
C SER A 22 25.02 -6.09 15.89
N GLU A 23 24.22 -6.59 16.83
CA GLU A 23 23.16 -5.88 17.62
C GLU A 23 21.71 -5.81 17.09
N ALA A 24 21.32 -6.53 16.01
CA ALA A 24 19.97 -6.43 15.40
C ALA A 24 19.08 -7.70 15.42
N GLU A 25 19.49 -8.81 16.07
CA GLU A 25 18.81 -10.11 15.85
C GLU A 25 17.34 -10.18 16.30
N GLY A 26 16.95 -9.45 17.35
CA GLY A 26 15.58 -9.50 17.88
C GLY A 26 14.55 -8.69 17.08
N GLY A 27 14.93 -7.49 16.64
CA GLY A 27 14.03 -6.62 15.87
C GLY A 27 13.85 -7.08 14.43
N ASP A 28 14.90 -7.64 13.83
CA ASP A 28 14.81 -8.21 12.47
C ASP A 28 13.96 -9.48 12.45
N ALA A 29 14.10 -10.35 13.47
CA ALA A 29 13.25 -11.54 13.60
C ALA A 29 11.75 -11.19 13.77
N LEU A 30 11.44 -10.13 14.53
CA LEU A 30 10.07 -9.66 14.70
C LEU A 30 9.51 -9.05 13.39
N LEU A 31 10.31 -8.27 12.66
CA LEU A 31 9.94 -7.74 11.35
C LEU A 31 9.66 -8.86 10.34
N GLU A 32 10.52 -9.90 10.32
CA GLU A 32 10.31 -11.09 9.48
C GLU A 32 9.04 -11.85 9.87
N GLN A 33 8.75 -11.95 11.16
CA GLN A 33 7.51 -12.54 11.65
C GLN A 33 6.28 -11.77 11.12
N PHE A 34 6.21 -10.46 11.32
CA PHE A 34 5.10 -9.66 10.79
C PHE A 34 4.99 -9.79 9.26
N THR A 35 6.11 -9.73 8.56
CA THR A 35 6.16 -9.90 7.10
C THR A 35 5.56 -11.23 6.66
N ARG A 36 5.87 -12.33 7.35
CA ARG A 36 5.30 -13.65 7.07
C ARG A 36 3.80 -13.72 7.38
N GLU A 37 3.37 -13.16 8.51
CA GLU A 37 1.96 -13.15 8.90
C GLU A 37 1.09 -12.33 7.91
N PHE A 38 1.57 -11.17 7.47
CA PHE A 38 0.91 -10.38 6.42
C PHE A 38 0.91 -11.08 5.07
N ALA A 39 2.03 -11.72 4.68
CA ALA A 39 2.11 -12.48 3.45
C ALA A 39 1.12 -13.67 3.45
N ALA A 40 0.94 -14.33 4.59
CA ALA A 40 -0.07 -15.38 4.75
C ALA A 40 -1.50 -14.83 4.60
N ALA A 41 -1.80 -13.67 5.18
CA ALA A 41 -3.09 -13.01 4.99
C ALA A 41 -3.34 -12.66 3.51
N LEU A 42 -2.34 -12.09 2.83
CA LEU A 42 -2.41 -11.78 1.40
C LEU A 42 -2.60 -13.03 0.53
N GLN A 43 -2.00 -14.15 0.92
CA GLN A 43 -2.20 -15.41 0.22
C GLN A 43 -3.64 -15.91 0.36
N LEU A 44 -4.24 -15.80 1.55
CA LEU A 44 -5.66 -16.13 1.76
C LEU A 44 -6.59 -15.26 0.92
N VAL A 45 -6.27 -13.97 0.75
CA VAL A 45 -6.99 -13.05 -0.14
C VAL A 45 -6.96 -13.58 -1.58
N ARG A 46 -5.77 -13.88 -2.10
CA ARG A 46 -5.61 -14.39 -3.47
C ARG A 46 -6.37 -15.68 -3.70
N GLU A 47 -6.34 -16.59 -2.73
CA GLU A 47 -7.09 -17.85 -2.80
C GLU A 47 -8.61 -17.63 -2.80
N LYS A 48 -9.10 -16.68 -2.02
CA LYS A 48 -10.52 -16.32 -1.97
C LYS A 48 -10.97 -15.67 -3.28
N GLN A 49 -10.22 -14.69 -3.78
CA GLN A 49 -10.48 -14.05 -5.07
C GLN A 49 -10.45 -15.07 -6.22
N ALA A 50 -9.48 -15.99 -6.23
CA ALA A 50 -9.41 -17.05 -7.24
C ALA A 50 -10.64 -17.98 -7.21
N LYS A 51 -11.15 -18.31 -6.02
CA LYS A 51 -12.38 -19.11 -5.87
C LYS A 51 -13.62 -18.38 -6.39
N GLU A 52 -13.75 -17.09 -6.10
CA GLU A 52 -14.85 -16.25 -6.62
C GLU A 52 -14.80 -16.14 -8.15
N LEU A 53 -13.61 -15.93 -8.72
CA LEU A 53 -13.40 -15.94 -10.18
C LEU A 53 -13.87 -17.27 -10.78
N THR A 54 -13.48 -18.41 -10.21
CA THR A 54 -13.94 -19.71 -10.71
C THR A 54 -15.44 -19.93 -10.56
N ALA A 55 -16.06 -19.43 -9.49
CA ALA A 55 -17.51 -19.57 -9.28
C ALA A 55 -18.33 -18.74 -10.28
N THR A 56 -17.89 -17.52 -10.57
CA THR A 56 -18.55 -16.63 -11.54
C THR A 56 -18.42 -17.10 -12.99
N THR A 57 -17.36 -17.84 -13.32
CA THR A 57 -17.10 -18.30 -14.70
C THR A 57 -18.05 -19.43 -15.14
N PHE A 58 -18.66 -20.15 -14.20
CA PHE A 58 -19.52 -21.31 -14.49
C PHE A 58 -21.04 -21.02 -14.41
N GLY A 59 -21.48 -19.75 -14.21
CA GLY A 59 -22.90 -19.52 -13.89
C GLY A 59 -23.54 -18.16 -14.12
N CYS A 60 -22.98 -17.18 -14.85
CA CYS A 60 -23.74 -15.95 -15.12
C CYS A 60 -23.42 -15.26 -16.46
N ASP A 61 -24.50 -14.83 -17.11
CA ASP A 61 -24.56 -14.23 -18.44
C ASP A 61 -23.68 -12.98 -18.62
N LYS A 62 -23.18 -12.85 -19.85
CA LYS A 62 -22.47 -11.67 -20.37
C LYS A 62 -23.44 -10.48 -20.43
N GLY A 63 -23.42 -9.60 -19.44
CA GLY A 63 -24.25 -8.38 -19.50
C GLY A 63 -23.89 -7.29 -18.51
N ASP A 64 -23.53 -7.63 -17.28
CA ASP A 64 -23.40 -6.61 -16.24
C ASP A 64 -21.95 -6.25 -15.92
N ALA A 65 -21.67 -4.94 -15.99
CA ALA A 65 -20.51 -4.28 -15.43
C ALA A 65 -20.39 -4.41 -13.89
N ALA A 66 -21.16 -5.32 -13.27
CA ALA A 66 -21.27 -5.55 -11.83
C ALA A 66 -20.23 -6.56 -11.27
N ASN A 67 -19.46 -7.23 -12.13
CA ASN A 67 -18.45 -8.21 -11.70
C ASN A 67 -17.09 -7.57 -11.37
N ALA A 68 -17.08 -6.44 -10.65
CA ALA A 68 -15.85 -6.04 -9.97
C ALA A 68 -15.61 -7.03 -8.82
N PRO A 69 -14.44 -7.68 -8.73
CA PRO A 69 -14.17 -8.63 -7.66
C PRO A 69 -14.40 -7.95 -6.31
N GLN A 70 -15.22 -8.58 -5.48
CA GLN A 70 -15.54 -8.07 -4.16
C GLN A 70 -14.26 -8.08 -3.32
N GLU A 71 -14.06 -7.04 -2.52
CA GLU A 71 -12.92 -6.96 -1.61
C GLU A 71 -13.12 -7.95 -0.47
N VAL A 72 -12.28 -8.98 -0.39
CA VAL A 72 -12.38 -10.06 0.61
C VAL A 72 -11.50 -9.81 1.82
N ALA A 73 -10.52 -8.92 1.73
CA ALA A 73 -9.62 -8.59 2.82
C ALA A 73 -10.28 -7.67 3.85
N PHE A 74 -11.14 -6.76 3.38
CA PHE A 74 -11.76 -5.75 4.23
C PHE A 74 -12.97 -6.27 5.02
N PHE A 75 -13.52 -7.42 4.63
CA PHE A 75 -14.69 -8.01 5.28
C PHE A 75 -14.42 -9.42 5.81
N GLY A 76 -15.20 -9.84 6.80
CA GLY A 76 -15.22 -11.23 7.29
C GLY A 76 -13.91 -11.71 7.92
N ALA A 77 -13.57 -12.98 7.65
CA ALA A 77 -12.52 -13.69 8.39
C ALA A 77 -11.09 -13.17 8.13
N ILE A 78 -10.84 -12.53 6.98
CA ILE A 78 -9.52 -11.95 6.70
C ILE A 78 -9.34 -10.64 7.48
N ALA A 79 -10.37 -9.79 7.53
CA ALA A 79 -10.36 -8.59 8.36
C ALA A 79 -10.13 -8.92 9.84
N GLN A 80 -10.79 -9.97 10.35
CA GLN A 80 -10.59 -10.46 11.73
C GLN A 80 -9.14 -10.90 12.03
N LYS A 81 -8.35 -11.25 11.01
CA LYS A 81 -6.92 -11.55 11.15
C LYS A 81 -6.06 -10.30 11.00
N LEU A 82 -6.42 -9.40 10.08
CA LEU A 82 -5.65 -8.20 9.78
C LEU A 82 -5.71 -7.18 10.92
N VAL A 83 -6.88 -6.93 11.51
CA VAL A 83 -7.05 -5.97 12.63
C VAL A 83 -6.05 -6.21 13.76
N PRO A 84 -6.04 -7.38 14.43
CA PRO A 84 -5.10 -7.62 15.53
C PRO A 84 -3.64 -7.74 15.09
N LEU A 85 -3.37 -8.00 13.81
CA LEU A 85 -2.01 -8.04 13.27
C LEU A 85 -1.44 -6.63 13.10
N VAL A 86 -2.23 -5.72 12.54
CA VAL A 86 -1.87 -4.30 12.39
C VAL A 86 -1.77 -3.62 13.74
N ASP A 87 -2.71 -3.86 14.65
CA ASP A 87 -2.68 -3.28 16.00
C ASP A 87 -1.40 -3.71 16.75
N ARG A 88 -1.01 -4.99 16.65
CA ARG A 88 0.25 -5.46 17.23
C ARG A 88 1.48 -4.82 16.62
N LEU A 89 1.49 -4.55 15.30
CA LEU A 89 2.59 -3.88 14.63
C LEU A 89 2.74 -2.43 15.13
N ILE A 90 1.63 -1.69 15.17
CA ILE A 90 1.59 -0.29 15.60
C ILE A 90 2.00 -0.18 17.07
N CYS A 91 1.43 -1.02 17.93
CA CYS A 91 1.72 -1.02 19.36
C CYS A 91 3.08 -1.64 19.74
N ALA A 92 3.85 -2.21 18.81
CA ALA A 92 5.15 -2.78 19.12
C ALA A 92 6.11 -1.69 19.67
N PRO A 93 6.73 -1.86 20.85
CA PRO A 93 7.61 -0.82 21.39
C PRO A 93 8.78 -0.48 20.45
N PRO A 94 9.24 0.79 20.39
CA PRO A 94 10.37 1.20 19.55
C PRO A 94 11.66 0.40 19.80
N ALA A 95 11.83 -0.12 21.02
CA ALA A 95 12.94 -1.00 21.40
C ALA A 95 12.94 -2.35 20.67
N HIS A 96 11.78 -2.82 20.20
CA HIS A 96 11.63 -4.06 19.45
C HIS A 96 11.51 -3.81 17.95
N LEU A 97 10.86 -2.71 17.55
CA LEU A 97 10.70 -2.35 16.15
C LEU A 97 10.66 -0.84 15.98
N SER A 98 11.63 -0.29 15.24
CA SER A 98 11.71 1.16 15.01
C SER A 98 10.52 1.67 14.20
N LYS A 99 10.15 2.94 14.41
CA LYS A 99 9.07 3.61 13.66
C LYS A 99 9.27 3.45 12.14
N THR A 100 10.48 3.72 11.66
CA THR A 100 10.84 3.57 10.24
C THR A 100 10.53 2.17 9.70
N LYS A 101 10.93 1.11 10.40
CA LYS A 101 10.67 -0.28 9.97
C LYS A 101 9.17 -0.61 9.94
N LYS A 102 8.39 -0.08 10.90
CA LYS A 102 6.93 -0.23 10.88
C LYS A 102 6.31 0.48 9.68
N THR A 103 6.68 1.74 9.46
CA THR A 103 6.20 2.56 8.35
C THR A 103 6.51 1.91 7.01
N GLU A 104 7.74 1.43 6.82
CA GLU A 104 8.14 0.72 5.60
C GLU A 104 7.34 -0.56 5.38
N LEU A 105 7.10 -1.35 6.45
CA LEU A 105 6.30 -2.56 6.35
C LEU A 105 4.83 -2.26 6.03
N LEU A 106 4.24 -1.25 6.66
CA LEU A 106 2.89 -0.78 6.38
C LEU A 106 2.76 -0.37 4.91
N LEU A 107 3.66 0.47 4.40
CA LEU A 107 3.69 0.88 3.00
C LEU A 107 3.86 -0.30 2.06
N LEU A 108 4.80 -1.20 2.36
CA LEU A 108 5.05 -2.40 1.56
C LEU A 108 3.81 -3.30 1.47
N MET A 109 3.11 -3.51 2.59
CA MET A 109 1.90 -4.34 2.59
C MET A 109 0.72 -3.61 1.97
N GLY A 110 0.54 -2.31 2.21
CA GLY A 110 -0.44 -1.47 1.54
C GLY A 110 -0.36 -1.59 0.02
N ASP A 111 0.85 -1.50 -0.54
CA ASP A 111 1.10 -1.67 -1.97
C ASP A 111 0.72 -3.07 -2.47
N LYS A 112 1.02 -4.11 -1.70
CA LYS A 112 0.66 -5.49 -2.07
C LYS A 112 -0.85 -5.71 -2.07
N PHE A 113 -1.57 -5.15 -1.09
CA PHE A 113 -3.03 -5.20 -1.04
C PHE A 113 -3.66 -4.36 -2.16
N PHE A 114 -3.08 -3.20 -2.47
CA PHE A 114 -3.48 -2.37 -3.61
C PHE A 114 -3.32 -3.13 -4.94
N GLN A 115 -2.19 -3.81 -5.15
CA GLN A 115 -1.92 -4.60 -6.36
C GLN A 115 -2.91 -5.75 -6.56
N VAL A 116 -3.33 -6.40 -5.47
CA VAL A 116 -4.41 -7.42 -5.51
C VAL A 116 -5.79 -6.80 -5.38
N GLN A 117 -5.90 -5.48 -5.63
CA GLN A 117 -7.18 -4.83 -5.83
C GLN A 117 -8.06 -4.77 -4.55
N GLU A 118 -7.46 -4.91 -3.37
CA GLU A 118 -8.10 -4.77 -2.05
C GLU A 118 -7.93 -3.34 -1.51
N PHE A 119 -8.60 -2.38 -2.16
CA PHE A 119 -8.37 -0.95 -1.93
C PHE A 119 -8.78 -0.45 -0.53
N ARG A 120 -9.90 -0.91 0.02
CA ARG A 120 -10.33 -0.56 1.38
C ARG A 120 -9.37 -1.12 2.42
N ALA A 121 -8.93 -2.36 2.25
CA ALA A 121 -7.93 -2.95 3.14
C ALA A 121 -6.58 -2.23 3.02
N ALA A 122 -6.11 -1.94 1.81
CA ALA A 122 -4.90 -1.17 1.57
C ALA A 122 -4.95 0.22 2.23
N SER A 123 -6.07 0.93 2.11
CA SER A 123 -6.27 2.23 2.75
C SER A 123 -6.28 2.11 4.28
N VAL A 124 -7.26 1.41 4.84
CA VAL A 124 -7.59 1.46 6.27
C VAL A 124 -6.57 0.74 7.15
N PHE A 125 -6.07 -0.41 6.70
CA PHE A 125 -5.15 -1.22 7.51
C PHE A 125 -3.69 -0.84 7.34
N PHE A 126 -3.34 -0.05 6.31
CA PHE A 126 -1.94 0.22 5.98
C PHE A 126 -1.66 1.71 5.75
N TYR A 127 -2.21 2.32 4.70
CA TYR A 127 -1.85 3.70 4.36
C TYR A 127 -2.33 4.72 5.40
N GLU A 128 -3.56 4.62 5.88
CA GLU A 128 -4.10 5.50 6.93
C GLU A 128 -3.29 5.38 8.22
N LYS A 129 -2.80 4.18 8.55
CA LYS A 129 -1.96 3.95 9.73
C LYS A 129 -0.61 4.66 9.67
N VAL A 130 -0.05 4.83 8.46
CA VAL A 130 1.15 5.64 8.27
C VAL A 130 0.85 7.12 8.52
N LEU A 131 -0.32 7.62 8.10
CA LEU A 131 -0.72 9.01 8.32
C LEU A 131 -1.04 9.30 9.79
N GLU A 132 -1.76 8.40 10.46
CA GLU A 132 -2.07 8.49 11.90
C GLU A 132 -0.80 8.52 12.77
N GLU A 133 0.21 7.70 12.43
CA GLU A 133 1.50 7.74 13.13
C GLU A 133 2.27 9.06 12.92
N ASP A 134 2.01 9.79 11.83
CA ASP A 134 2.67 11.06 11.54
C ASP A 134 1.96 12.25 12.20
N GLU A 135 0.62 12.23 12.28
CA GLU A 135 -0.16 13.25 13.02
C GLU A 135 0.14 13.26 14.53
N SER A 136 0.58 12.14 15.10
CA SER A 136 0.96 12.03 16.51
C SER A 136 2.28 12.73 16.87
N VAL A 137 3.03 13.24 15.88
CA VAL A 137 4.27 13.99 16.08
C VAL A 137 3.95 15.46 15.91
N ASP A 138 3.91 16.22 17.01
CA ASP A 138 3.98 17.68 16.95
C ASP A 138 5.14 18.06 16.03
N PHE A 139 4.85 18.62 14.85
CA PHE A 139 5.81 19.09 13.85
C PHE A 139 6.56 20.35 14.36
N GLN A 140 7.23 20.25 15.50
CA GLN A 140 8.16 21.26 15.99
C GLN A 140 9.53 21.17 15.28
N GLY A 141 9.73 20.21 14.38
CA GLY A 141 10.92 20.08 13.53
C GLY A 141 10.57 19.77 12.08
N GLU A 142 11.50 20.07 11.16
CA GLU A 142 11.34 19.68 9.75
C GLU A 142 11.31 18.15 9.62
N PRO A 143 10.36 17.57 8.87
CA PRO A 143 10.32 16.13 8.64
C PRO A 143 11.60 15.67 7.97
N THR A 144 12.11 14.51 8.39
CA THR A 144 13.22 13.87 7.66
C THR A 144 12.77 13.49 6.24
N PRO A 145 13.69 13.43 5.26
CA PRO A 145 13.33 13.09 3.88
C PRO A 145 12.59 11.75 3.77
N HIS A 146 12.99 10.74 4.57
CA HIS A 146 12.31 9.46 4.62
C HIS A 146 10.88 9.54 5.16
N GLN A 147 10.63 10.38 6.18
CA GLN A 147 9.27 10.63 6.69
C GLN A 147 8.41 11.35 5.66
N GLY A 148 8.96 12.39 5.02
CA GLY A 148 8.26 13.11 3.94
C GLY A 148 7.88 12.19 2.78
N GLN A 149 8.78 11.29 2.36
CA GLN A 149 8.50 10.32 1.31
C GLN A 149 7.42 9.31 1.74
N ALA A 150 7.50 8.80 2.97
CA ALA A 150 6.51 7.87 3.51
C ALA A 150 5.11 8.50 3.58
N TYR A 151 5.05 9.75 4.05
CA TYR A 151 3.83 10.57 4.11
C TYR A 151 3.20 10.77 2.73
N VAL A 152 3.99 11.23 1.75
CA VAL A 152 3.51 11.42 0.37
C VAL A 152 3.01 10.11 -0.23
N ARG A 153 3.73 8.99 -0.03
CA ARG A 153 3.33 7.69 -0.54
C ARG A 153 2.04 7.19 0.11
N ALA A 154 1.86 7.41 1.41
CA ALA A 154 0.63 7.08 2.12
C ALA A 154 -0.55 7.92 1.64
N LEU A 155 -0.39 9.24 1.48
CA LEU A 155 -1.42 10.13 0.92
C LEU A 155 -1.85 9.68 -0.48
N PHE A 156 -0.88 9.40 -1.35
CA PHE A 156 -1.13 8.87 -2.68
C PHE A 156 -1.91 7.54 -2.61
N GLY A 157 -1.47 6.63 -1.73
CA GLY A 157 -2.12 5.35 -1.49
C GLY A 157 -3.59 5.48 -1.09
N VAL A 158 -3.89 6.29 -0.07
CA VAL A 158 -5.26 6.57 0.39
C VAL A 158 -6.10 7.17 -0.74
N ALA A 159 -5.60 8.22 -1.39
CA ALA A 159 -6.33 8.90 -2.47
C ALA A 159 -6.69 7.94 -3.61
N MET A 160 -5.72 7.15 -4.08
CA MET A 160 -5.96 6.19 -5.15
C MET A 160 -6.90 5.05 -4.72
N CYS A 161 -6.78 4.55 -3.49
CA CYS A 161 -7.72 3.57 -2.95
C CYS A 161 -9.16 4.10 -2.96
N CYS A 162 -9.38 5.30 -2.40
CA CYS A 162 -10.67 5.95 -2.38
C CYS A 162 -11.25 6.13 -3.79
N PHE A 163 -10.45 6.64 -4.72
CA PHE A 163 -10.86 6.83 -6.11
C PHE A 163 -11.27 5.51 -6.76
N HIS A 164 -10.47 4.45 -6.59
CA HIS A 164 -10.77 3.16 -7.21
C HIS A 164 -11.99 2.47 -6.59
N VAL A 165 -12.21 2.61 -5.28
CA VAL A 165 -13.44 2.15 -4.62
C VAL A 165 -14.67 2.82 -5.22
N GLN A 166 -14.64 4.16 -5.38
CA GLN A 166 -15.74 4.90 -5.99
C GLN A 166 -15.94 4.49 -7.45
N LYS A 167 -14.87 4.41 -8.24
CA LYS A 167 -14.91 4.00 -9.65
C LYS A 167 -15.51 2.61 -9.84
N ARG A 168 -15.27 1.67 -8.90
CA ARG A 168 -15.89 0.33 -8.94
C ARG A 168 -17.37 0.36 -8.63
N LEU A 169 -17.78 1.17 -7.66
CA LEU A 169 -19.18 1.32 -7.30
C LEU A 169 -19.99 2.00 -8.40
N ASP A 170 -19.36 2.91 -9.15
CA ASP A 170 -20.02 3.72 -10.16
C ASP A 170 -19.13 3.98 -11.39
N GLY A 171 -18.92 2.94 -12.20
CA GLY A 171 -18.03 3.00 -13.37
C GLY A 171 -18.43 4.00 -14.45
N CYS A 172 -19.67 4.51 -14.42
CA CYS A 172 -20.19 5.49 -15.36
C CYS A 172 -20.61 6.83 -14.71
N ILE A 173 -20.29 7.04 -13.43
CA ILE A 173 -20.62 8.27 -12.68
C ILE A 173 -22.12 8.61 -12.81
N ARG A 174 -22.98 7.67 -12.42
CA ARG A 174 -24.44 7.82 -12.39
C ARG A 174 -24.94 8.45 -11.10
N HIS A 175 -24.15 8.38 -10.03
CA HIS A 175 -24.50 8.83 -8.69
C HIS A 175 -23.67 10.06 -8.30
N PRO A 176 -24.30 11.22 -8.07
CA PRO A 176 -23.60 12.45 -7.70
C PRO A 176 -22.70 12.31 -6.45
N GLY A 177 -23.14 11.53 -5.45
CA GLY A 177 -22.34 11.29 -4.25
C GLY A 177 -21.05 10.48 -4.50
N THR A 178 -21.02 9.65 -5.54
CA THR A 178 -19.80 8.95 -5.94
C THR A 178 -18.82 9.89 -6.63
N LEU A 179 -19.34 10.79 -7.48
CA LEU A 179 -18.54 11.86 -8.09
C LEU A 179 -17.91 12.77 -7.04
N GLU A 180 -18.68 13.21 -6.05
CA GLU A 180 -18.21 14.04 -4.94
C GLU A 180 -17.00 13.39 -4.24
N LYS A 181 -17.12 12.12 -3.87
CA LYS A 181 -16.03 11.36 -3.24
C LYS A 181 -14.82 11.17 -4.17
N MET A 182 -15.03 11.02 -5.47
CA MET A 182 -13.92 10.97 -6.43
C MET A 182 -13.20 12.32 -6.51
N VAL A 183 -13.92 13.43 -6.46
CA VAL A 183 -13.35 14.78 -6.42
C VAL A 183 -12.56 14.99 -5.12
N GLU A 184 -13.08 14.55 -3.98
CA GLU A 184 -12.36 14.58 -2.70
C GLU A 184 -11.05 13.79 -2.77
N ALA A 185 -11.07 12.58 -3.34
CA ALA A 185 -9.87 11.78 -3.53
C ALA A 185 -8.84 12.48 -4.44
N LEU A 186 -9.29 13.15 -5.51
CA LEU A 186 -8.41 13.92 -6.38
C LEU A 186 -7.82 15.16 -5.69
N ARG A 187 -8.58 15.82 -4.80
CA ARG A 187 -8.07 16.92 -3.97
C ARG A 187 -7.00 16.43 -2.98
N LEU A 188 -7.25 15.30 -2.33
CA LEU A 188 -6.25 14.69 -1.44
C LEU A 188 -4.96 14.34 -2.19
N LEU A 189 -5.10 13.81 -3.41
CA LEU A 189 -3.98 13.54 -4.29
C LEU A 189 -3.22 14.83 -4.65
N GLN A 190 -3.92 15.91 -4.98
CA GLN A 190 -3.32 17.22 -5.23
C GLN A 190 -2.49 17.70 -4.03
N THR A 191 -3.04 17.61 -2.81
CA THR A 191 -2.30 17.94 -1.58
C THR A 191 -1.02 17.11 -1.44
N GLY A 192 -1.07 15.81 -1.73
CA GLY A 192 0.11 14.96 -1.73
C GLY A 192 1.17 15.37 -2.75
N MET A 193 0.75 15.79 -3.95
CA MET A 193 1.67 16.31 -4.98
C MET A 193 2.32 17.64 -4.55
N GLU A 194 1.54 18.55 -3.96
CA GLU A 194 2.05 19.82 -3.44
C GLU A 194 3.07 19.60 -2.32
N ALA A 195 2.81 18.64 -1.42
CA ALA A 195 3.75 18.23 -0.39
C ALA A 195 5.04 17.65 -1.01
N ALA A 196 4.93 16.80 -2.04
CA ALA A 196 6.08 16.24 -2.74
C ALA A 196 6.96 17.31 -3.41
N VAL A 197 6.34 18.26 -4.11
CA VAL A 197 7.05 19.39 -4.74
C VAL A 197 7.73 20.28 -3.70
N THR A 198 7.13 20.45 -2.52
CA THR A 198 7.74 21.22 -1.43
C THR A 198 8.98 20.52 -0.83
N LEU A 199 9.03 19.19 -0.90
CA LEU A 199 10.17 18.40 -0.44
C LEU A 199 11.33 18.36 -1.45
N GLU A 200 11.05 18.49 -2.76
CA GLU A 200 12.04 18.35 -3.85
C GLU A 200 13.25 19.31 -3.75
N PRO A 201 13.09 20.62 -3.45
CA PRO A 201 14.22 21.54 -3.30
C PRO A 201 15.09 21.29 -2.06
N LYS A 202 14.55 20.60 -1.05
CA LYS A 202 15.25 20.35 0.22
C LYS A 202 16.20 19.16 0.14
N TYR A 203 16.04 18.28 -0.85
CA TYR A 203 16.73 17.00 -0.94
C TYR A 203 17.25 16.66 -2.34
N THR A 204 17.47 17.67 -3.19
CA THR A 204 17.82 17.55 -4.62
C THR A 204 19.09 16.71 -4.92
N ASN A 205 19.85 16.29 -3.90
CA ASN A 205 21.05 15.43 -4.04
C ASN A 205 21.07 14.22 -3.07
N GLN A 206 19.94 13.85 -2.46
CA GLN A 206 19.86 12.71 -1.51
C GLN A 206 19.11 11.49 -2.06
N PHE A 207 18.78 11.49 -3.36
CA PHE A 207 18.10 10.41 -4.07
C PHE A 207 18.96 9.87 -5.21
#